data_AF-A0A7C6RYK6-F1
#
_entry.id   AF-A0A7C6RYK6-F1
#
_cell.length_a   1.000
_cell.length_b   1.000
_cell.length_c   1.000
_cell.angle_alpha   90.00
_cell.angle_beta   90.00
_cell.angle_gamma   90.00
#
_symmetry.space_group_name_H-M   'P 1'
#
loop_
_entity.id
_entity.type
_entity.pdbx_description
1 polymer ?
#
loop_
_entity_poly.entity_id
_entity_poly.type
_entity_poly.pdbx_seq_one_letter_code
_entity_poly.pdbx_strand_id
1 'polypeptide(L)'
;MLDFARCRVGGIDTLLQFLKLLDWSDIKPSQFAEWFRFQERLRDGGMGPEMVVIPAGEFLMGSPEDESERQASEGPQHLVTFSQPFAMGRYSFPFLFRYV
;
A
#
# COMPACT_ATOMS: atom_id res chain seq x y z
N MET A 1 9.51 26.85 -4.90
CA MET A 1 8.43 26.49 -5.84
C MET A 1 9.09 26.11 -7.15
N LEU A 2 9.47 24.84 -7.30
CA LEU A 2 10.06 24.32 -8.54
C LEU A 2 9.20 23.14 -9.00
N ASP A 3 8.71 23.24 -10.23
CA ASP A 3 7.87 22.27 -10.94
C ASP A 3 8.61 20.94 -11.15
N PHE A 4 8.10 19.87 -10.54
CA PHE A 4 8.51 18.48 -10.78
C PHE A 4 7.40 17.68 -11.50
N ALA A 5 6.60 18.34 -12.32
CA ALA A 5 5.70 17.64 -13.23
C ALA A 5 6.52 17.05 -14.39
N ARG A 6 6.42 15.72 -14.57
CA ARG A 6 6.95 14.94 -15.71
C ARG A 6 8.48 14.74 -15.76
N CYS A 7 9.03 14.05 -14.78
CA CYS A 7 10.27 13.29 -15.01
C CYS A 7 9.91 11.84 -15.38
N ARG A 8 9.91 11.53 -16.68
CA ARG A 8 9.89 10.16 -17.19
C ARG A 8 11.33 9.63 -17.06
N VAL A 9 11.64 8.92 -15.97
CA VAL A 9 13.01 8.42 -15.73
C VAL A 9 12.98 6.90 -15.61
N GLY A 10 13.72 6.26 -16.52
CA GLY A 10 13.99 4.83 -16.50
C GLY A 10 15.04 4.48 -15.46
N GLY A 11 15.04 3.21 -15.05
CA GLY A 11 16.07 2.62 -14.20
C GLY A 11 15.69 2.58 -12.72
N ILE A 12 15.56 1.36 -12.21
CA ILE A 12 15.25 0.99 -10.82
C ILE A 12 16.29 1.55 -9.82
N ASP A 13 17.48 1.93 -10.31
CA ASP A 13 18.59 2.45 -9.49
C ASP A 13 18.36 3.88 -8.99
N THR A 14 17.50 4.66 -9.66
CA THR A 14 17.19 6.06 -9.26
C THR A 14 16.17 6.12 -8.12
N LEU A 15 15.29 5.12 -8.00
CA LEU A 15 14.26 5.03 -6.96
C LEU A 15 14.87 4.85 -5.56
N LEU A 16 15.97 4.09 -5.46
CA LEU A 16 16.67 3.86 -4.19
C LEU A 16 17.43 5.09 -3.68
N GLN A 17 17.88 5.99 -4.58
CA GLN A 17 18.44 7.28 -4.17
C GLN A 17 17.37 8.27 -3.74
N PHE A 18 16.19 8.25 -4.38
CA PHE A 18 15.07 9.13 -4.03
C PHE A 18 14.47 8.78 -2.66
N LEU A 19 14.41 7.49 -2.31
CA LEU A 19 13.96 7.00 -1.00
C LEU A 19 14.84 7.42 0.18
N LYS A 20 16.10 7.82 -0.06
CA LYS A 20 17.01 8.34 0.99
C LYS A 20 16.88 9.84 1.25
N LEU A 21 16.17 10.58 0.41
CA LEU A 21 16.03 12.04 0.48
C LEU A 21 14.65 12.50 0.97
N LEU A 22 13.73 11.56 1.18
CA LEU A 22 12.41 11.86 1.72
C LEU A 22 12.49 11.84 3.24
N ASP A 23 12.39 13.02 3.85
CA ASP A 23 12.10 13.13 5.28
C ASP A 23 10.69 12.59 5.52
N TRP A 24 10.61 11.52 6.30
CA TRP A 24 9.40 10.71 6.46
C TRP A 24 8.33 11.44 7.30
N SER A 25 8.69 12.51 8.01
CA SER A 25 7.76 13.27 8.87
C SER A 25 6.78 14.16 8.11
N ASP A 26 7.08 14.54 6.87
CA ASP A 26 6.23 15.47 6.09
C ASP A 26 5.26 14.78 5.14
N ILE A 27 5.38 13.45 4.98
CA ILE A 27 4.52 12.70 4.07
C ILE A 27 3.19 12.41 4.75
N LYS A 28 2.15 13.13 4.32
CA LYS A 28 0.78 12.78 4.72
C LYS A 28 0.45 11.38 4.18
N PRO A 29 -0.11 10.46 4.99
CA PRO A 29 -0.42 9.09 4.55
C PRO A 29 -1.26 9.01 3.26
N SER A 30 -2.10 10.02 3.01
CA SER A 30 -2.91 10.14 1.80
C SER A 30 -2.11 10.44 0.53
N GLN A 31 -1.00 11.17 0.62
CA GLN A 31 -0.09 11.44 -0.51
C GLN A 31 0.82 10.24 -0.78
N PHE A 32 1.25 9.55 0.27
CA PHE A 32 2.01 8.29 0.13
C PHE A 32 1.20 7.27 -0.69
N ALA A 33 -0.05 7.02 -0.31
CA ALA A 33 -0.93 6.09 -1.00
C ALA A 33 -1.25 6.48 -2.46
N GLU A 34 -0.87 7.67 -2.93
CA GLU A 34 -1.02 8.08 -4.32
C GLU A 34 0.17 7.72 -5.20
N TRP A 35 1.39 7.80 -4.66
CA TRP A 35 2.61 7.53 -5.42
C TRP A 35 2.91 6.04 -5.57
N PHE A 36 2.31 5.21 -4.72
CA PHE A 36 2.47 3.76 -4.74
C PHE A 36 1.33 3.01 -5.44
N ARG A 37 0.54 3.69 -6.27
CA ARG A 37 -0.57 3.06 -7.02
C ARG A 37 -0.12 2.60 -8.39
N PHE A 38 -0.54 1.40 -8.78
CA PHE A 38 -0.35 0.91 -10.12
C PHE A 38 -1.53 0.05 -10.57
N GLN A 39 -1.69 -0.08 -11.89
CA GLN A 39 -2.59 -1.03 -12.52
C GLN A 39 -1.82 -1.73 -13.63
N GLU A 40 -1.94 -3.05 -13.68
CA GLU A 40 -1.32 -3.86 -14.73
C GLU A 40 -2.32 -4.13 -15.86
N ARG A 41 -1.84 -4.22 -17.09
CA ARG A 41 -2.65 -4.66 -18.23
C ARG A 41 -2.67 -6.18 -18.27
N LEU A 42 -3.86 -6.76 -18.20
CA LEU A 42 -4.06 -8.20 -18.24
C LEU A 42 -3.90 -8.74 -19.66
N ARG A 43 -3.70 -10.06 -19.78
CA ARG A 43 -3.44 -10.76 -21.05
C ARG A 43 -4.60 -10.64 -22.05
N ASP A 44 -5.82 -10.48 -21.56
CA ASP A 44 -7.04 -10.27 -22.34
C ASP A 44 -7.21 -8.81 -22.81
N GLY A 45 -6.26 -7.93 -22.47
CA GLY A 45 -6.28 -6.52 -22.81
C GLY A 45 -7.07 -5.65 -21.84
N GLY A 46 -7.69 -6.23 -20.81
CA GLY A 46 -8.33 -5.51 -19.71
C GLY A 46 -7.32 -4.85 -18.77
N MET A 47 -7.78 -3.87 -17.99
CA MET A 47 -7.01 -3.34 -16.87
C MET A 47 -7.28 -4.18 -15.62
N GLY A 48 -6.21 -4.58 -14.94
CA GLY A 48 -6.29 -5.22 -13.64
C GLY A 48 -6.78 -4.24 -12.56
N PRO A 49 -7.07 -4.75 -11.35
CA PRO A 49 -7.50 -3.90 -10.23
C PRO A 49 -6.43 -2.85 -9.89
N GLU A 50 -6.87 -1.74 -9.31
CA GLU A 50 -5.96 -0.75 -8.76
C GLU A 50 -5.28 -1.31 -7.52
N MET A 51 -3.95 -1.38 -7.58
CA MET A 51 -3.09 -1.91 -6.52
C MET A 51 -2.35 -0.78 -5.82
N VAL A 52 -2.12 -0.92 -4.53
CA VAL A 52 -1.29 -0.03 -3.70
C VAL A 52 -0.12 -0.84 -3.14
N VAL A 53 1.10 -0.34 -3.27
CA VAL A 53 2.29 -0.95 -2.64
C VAL A 53 2.37 -0.52 -1.19
N ILE A 54 2.35 -1.50 -0.29
CA ILE A 54 2.61 -1.37 1.14
C ILE A 54 4.10 -1.61 1.36
N PRO A 55 4.84 -0.67 1.97
CA PRO A 55 6.28 -0.82 2.21
C PRO A 55 6.56 -1.92 3.24
N ALA A 56 7.79 -2.43 3.22
CA ALA A 56 8.31 -3.24 4.32
C ALA A 56 8.28 -2.44 5.62
N GLY A 57 7.99 -3.12 6.73
CA GLY A 57 7.85 -2.48 8.02
C GLY A 57 7.24 -3.39 9.07
N GLU A 58 6.97 -2.80 10.22
CA GLU A 58 6.44 -3.49 11.39
C GLU A 58 5.12 -2.87 11.79
N PHE A 59 4.15 -3.70 12.16
CA PHE A 59 2.87 -3.25 12.68
C PHE A 59 2.43 -4.09 13.86
N LEU A 60 1.75 -3.47 14.82
CA LEU A 60 1.14 -4.17 15.94
C LEU A 60 -0.24 -4.70 15.50
N MET A 61 -0.38 -6.02 15.40
CA MET A 61 -1.63 -6.68 15.01
C MET A 61 -2.42 -7.12 16.24
N GLY A 62 -3.73 -6.84 16.24
CA GLY A 62 -4.68 -7.25 17.27
C GLY A 62 -5.28 -6.08 18.04
N SER A 63 -6.37 -6.33 18.78
CA SER A 63 -7.05 -5.32 19.60
C SER A 63 -6.47 -5.23 21.02
N PRO A 64 -6.32 -4.01 21.59
CA PRO A 64 -5.94 -3.80 22.98
C PRO A 64 -6.92 -4.47 23.96
N GLU A 65 -6.43 -4.85 25.15
CA GLU A 65 -7.27 -5.53 26.15
C GLU A 65 -8.44 -4.67 26.66
N ASP A 66 -8.30 -3.34 26.60
CA ASP A 66 -9.26 -2.34 27.05
C ASP A 66 -10.19 -1.84 25.93
N GLU A 67 -10.09 -2.37 24.71
CA GLU A 67 -10.98 -1.99 23.61
C GLU A 67 -12.40 -2.56 23.81
N SER A 68 -13.40 -1.68 23.78
CA SER A 68 -14.80 -2.07 23.86
C SER A 68 -15.17 -2.96 22.66
N GLU A 69 -15.97 -4.01 22.89
CA GLU A 69 -16.39 -4.99 21.88
C GLU A 69 -15.30 -5.94 21.36
N ARG A 70 -14.08 -5.89 21.93
CA ARG A 70 -13.03 -6.85 21.62
C ARG A 70 -13.50 -8.29 21.79
N GLN A 71 -13.27 -9.11 20.76
CA GLN A 71 -13.46 -10.55 20.85
C GLN A 71 -12.20 -11.25 21.36
N ALA A 72 -12.37 -12.37 22.08
CA ALA A 72 -11.24 -13.13 22.63
C ALA A 72 -10.24 -13.60 21.55
N SER A 73 -10.69 -13.79 20.31
CA SER A 73 -9.89 -14.22 19.17
C SER A 73 -9.03 -13.12 18.52
N GLU A 74 -9.22 -11.85 18.89
CA GLU A 74 -8.54 -10.72 18.26
C GLU A 74 -7.21 -10.35 18.92
N GLY A 75 -6.82 -11.05 19.99
CA GLY A 75 -5.50 -10.89 20.61
C GLY A 75 -4.79 -12.22 20.85
N PRO A 76 -3.60 -12.17 21.49
CA PRO A 76 -2.93 -10.97 22.00
C PRO A 76 -2.40 -10.07 20.88
N GLN A 77 -2.20 -8.79 21.22
CA GLN A 77 -1.46 -7.90 20.33
C GLN A 77 -0.04 -8.43 20.13
N HIS A 78 0.38 -8.58 18.89
CA HIS A 78 1.72 -9.06 18.55
C HIS A 78 2.29 -8.30 17.36
N LEU A 79 3.61 -8.16 17.34
CA LEU A 79 4.32 -7.40 16.34
C LEU A 79 4.53 -8.26 15.10
N VAL A 80 4.07 -7.77 13.95
CA VAL A 80 4.18 -8.45 12.66
C VAL A 80 5.14 -7.66 11.77
N THR A 81 6.16 -8.34 11.27
CA THR A 81 7.21 -7.75 10.43
C THR A 81 7.06 -8.23 8.99
N PHE A 82 6.90 -7.30 8.05
CA PHE A 82 7.03 -7.56 6.63
C PHE A 82 8.44 -7.21 6.17
N SER A 83 9.24 -8.22 5.83
CA SER A 83 10.63 -8.02 5.37
C SER A 83 10.73 -7.39 3.97
N GLN A 84 9.65 -7.42 3.20
CA GLN A 84 9.61 -6.93 1.83
C GLN A 84 8.28 -6.20 1.57
N PRO A 85 8.28 -5.19 0.67
CA PRO A 85 7.05 -4.53 0.27
C PRO A 85 6.14 -5.51 -0.49
N PHE A 86 4.83 -5.30 -0.40
CA PHE A 86 3.83 -6.10 -1.11
C PHE A 86 2.68 -5.24 -1.62
N ALA A 87 1.95 -5.72 -2.62
CA ALA A 87 0.83 -4.98 -3.20
C ALA A 87 -0.52 -5.50 -2.68
N MET A 88 -1.44 -4.59 -2.37
CA MET A 88 -2.82 -4.90 -1.97
C MET A 88 -3.82 -4.16 -2.87
N GLY A 89 -4.95 -4.79 -3.17
CA GLY A 89 -6.03 -4.15 -3.93
C GLY A 89 -6.60 -2.97 -3.15
N ARG A 90 -6.73 -1.82 -3.81
CA ARG A 90 -7.25 -0.58 -3.18
C ARG A 90 -8.70 -0.72 -2.74
N TYR A 91 -9.48 -1.48 -3.51
CA TYR A 91 -10.89 -1.70 -3.25
C TYR A 91 -11.14 -3.19 -3.08
N SER A 92 -12.10 -3.51 -2.21
CA SER A 92 -12.66 -4.86 -2.18
C SER A 92 -13.25 -5.17 -3.55
N PHE A 93 -13.16 -6.43 -3.95
CA PHE A 93 -13.78 -6.86 -5.19
C PHE A 93 -15.30 -6.73 -5.07
N PRO A 94 -15.96 -5.99 -5.99
CA PRO A 94 -17.41 -5.98 -6.00
C PRO A 94 -17.90 -7.38 -6.37
N PHE A 95 -18.65 -7.98 -5.46
CA PHE A 95 -19.30 -9.26 -5.70
C PHE A 95 -20.49 -9.03 -6.64
N LEU A 96 -20.24 -9.05 -7.95
CA LEU A 96 -21.30 -9.01 -8.94
C LEU A 96 -21.72 -10.44 -9.30
N PHE A 97 -22.88 -10.88 -8.79
CA PHE A 97 -23.61 -11.98 -9.42
C PHE A 97 -24.07 -11.49 -10.80
N ARG A 98 -23.27 -11.72 -11.82
CA ARG A 98 -23.78 -11.72 -13.17
C ARG A 98 -24.40 -13.10 -13.36
N TYR A 99 -25.74 -13.16 -13.29
CA TYR A 99 -26.50 -14.34 -13.66
C TYR A 99 -25.98 -14.84 -15.02
N VAL A 100 -25.34 -16.01 -14.98
CA VAL A 100 -25.16 -16.89 -16.13
C VAL A 100 -26.48 -17.62 -16.39
#